data_AF-A0A2S7XZC5-F1
#
_entry.id   AF-A0A2S7XZC5-F1
#
_cell.length_a   1.000
_cell.length_b   1.000
_cell.length_c   1.000
_cell.angle_alpha   90.00
_cell.angle_beta   90.00
_cell.angle_gamma   90.00
#
_symmetry.space_group_name_H-M   'P 1'
#
loop_
_entity.id
_entity.type
_entity.pdbx_description
1 polymer ?
#
loop_
_entity_poly.entity_id
_entity_poly.type
_entity_poly.pdbx_seq_one_letter_code
_entity_poly.pdbx_strand_id
1 'polypeptide(L)'
;MFRPSSRNKDATMATILLLIFIDIVDSGIDGWSFHIRGVKALYQSIAQSNSHGNDEMDRGEAALELRTFIVRQLSLIETLGATFSDSISLSECYIVNQSILHKESIVRSFLGCPEYLLRAIWFLSNQRVVLMESRRHDDADMSGHVQDTVVMLELANGFDCFAWASSCQQPRAPSPAKTNHLFMLAQAYKCATLLYGRQALGAETWDDEHLLSQLLELAEFLQHDATLFKCLLWPIFIAGLASKAHRQQEAVTESLRRLWDLTNCLNVIGASKILRNFWGKNKQAGDQMRAMPKLEGLAHGWLLI
;
A
#
# COMPACT_ATOMS: atom_id res chain seq x y z
N MET A 1 -21.97 13.10 30.51
CA MET A 1 -20.93 12.71 29.53
C MET A 1 -21.08 11.22 29.25
N PHE A 2 -21.70 10.84 28.14
CA PHE A 2 -21.92 9.43 27.78
C PHE A 2 -20.59 8.81 27.31
N ARG A 3 -20.05 7.82 28.05
CA ARG A 3 -18.96 6.98 27.55
C ARG A 3 -19.58 5.85 26.71
N PRO A 4 -19.23 5.73 25.42
CA PRO A 4 -19.71 4.60 24.61
C PRO A 4 -19.21 3.27 25.18
N SER A 5 -20.08 2.26 25.23
CA SER A 5 -19.69 0.88 25.55
C SER A 5 -18.68 0.34 24.52
N SER A 6 -17.90 -0.68 24.90
CA SER A 6 -16.94 -1.35 24.00
C SER A 6 -17.56 -1.77 22.67
N ARG A 7 -18.78 -2.33 22.71
CA ARG A 7 -19.58 -2.73 21.53
C ARG A 7 -19.89 -1.57 20.59
N ASN A 8 -20.17 -0.38 21.14
CA ASN A 8 -20.40 0.82 20.33
C ASN A 8 -19.11 1.28 19.64
N LYS A 9 -17.94 1.10 20.27
CA LYS A 9 -16.66 1.51 19.67
C LYS A 9 -16.24 0.59 18.51
N ASP A 10 -16.48 -0.71 18.59
CA ASP A 10 -16.21 -1.65 17.49
C ASP A 10 -17.13 -1.38 16.29
N ALA A 11 -18.42 -1.08 16.54
CA ALA A 11 -19.34 -0.63 15.49
C ALA A 11 -18.88 0.70 14.84
N THR A 12 -18.43 1.68 15.64
CA THR A 12 -17.88 2.93 15.10
C THR A 12 -16.65 2.68 14.23
N MET A 13 -15.72 1.80 14.64
CA MET A 13 -14.56 1.44 13.82
C MET A 13 -14.95 0.79 12.49
N ALA A 14 -15.94 -0.11 12.50
CA ALA A 14 -16.47 -0.72 11.28
C ALA A 14 -17.11 0.33 10.35
N THR A 15 -17.88 1.27 10.90
CA THR A 15 -18.47 2.39 10.15
C THR A 15 -17.39 3.27 9.53
N ILE A 16 -16.32 3.60 10.26
CA ILE A 16 -15.24 4.42 9.70
C ILE A 16 -14.52 3.68 8.56
N LEU A 17 -14.26 2.38 8.71
CA LEU A 17 -13.70 1.57 7.62
C LEU A 17 -14.61 1.58 6.38
N LEU A 18 -15.94 1.48 6.57
CA LEU A 18 -16.91 1.62 5.47
C LEU A 18 -16.84 3.00 4.80
N LEU A 19 -16.75 4.08 5.59
CA LEU A 19 -16.61 5.44 5.04
C LEU A 19 -15.32 5.60 4.23
N ILE A 20 -14.21 5.00 4.66
CA ILE A 20 -12.98 4.98 3.87
C ILE A 20 -13.19 4.24 2.54
N PHE A 21 -13.91 3.11 2.52
CA PHE A 21 -14.23 2.43 1.26
C PHE A 21 -15.11 3.28 0.35
N ILE A 22 -16.05 4.04 0.92
CA ILE A 22 -16.87 4.99 0.14
C ILE A 22 -15.99 6.09 -0.45
N ASP A 23 -15.05 6.65 0.31
CA ASP A 23 -14.09 7.63 -0.20
C ASP A 23 -13.26 7.06 -1.36
N ILE A 24 -12.80 5.81 -1.25
CA ILE A 24 -12.06 5.12 -2.34
C ILE A 24 -12.92 5.02 -3.61
N VAL A 25 -14.21 4.68 -3.46
CA VAL A 25 -15.14 4.57 -4.59
C VAL A 25 -15.41 5.93 -5.22
N ASP A 26 -15.53 7.00 -4.44
CA ASP A 26 -15.96 8.32 -4.90
C ASP A 26 -14.80 9.20 -5.43
N SER A 27 -13.62 9.19 -4.81
CA SER A 27 -12.49 9.99 -5.33
C SER A 27 -11.11 9.51 -4.90
N GLY A 28 -11.00 8.96 -3.69
CA GLY A 28 -9.74 8.62 -3.03
C GLY A 28 -8.94 9.85 -2.59
N ILE A 29 -9.51 11.05 -2.52
CA ILE A 29 -8.78 12.30 -2.22
C ILE A 29 -9.11 12.78 -0.80
N ASP A 30 -8.06 13.04 0.00
CA ASP A 30 -8.04 13.74 1.29
C ASP A 30 -8.89 13.18 2.47
N GLY A 31 -10.14 12.76 2.24
CA GLY A 31 -11.10 12.34 3.28
C GLY A 31 -10.63 11.14 4.11
N TRP A 32 -10.05 10.14 3.45
CA TRP A 32 -9.58 8.91 4.08
C TRP A 32 -8.55 9.16 5.20
N SER A 33 -7.70 10.19 5.05
CA SER A 33 -6.66 10.52 6.04
C SER A 33 -7.24 10.99 7.37
N PHE A 34 -8.36 11.73 7.32
CA PHE A 34 -9.11 12.15 8.51
C PHE A 34 -9.81 10.97 9.17
N HIS A 35 -10.37 10.05 8.37
CA HIS A 35 -10.98 8.82 8.87
C HIS A 35 -9.95 7.94 9.59
N ILE A 36 -8.76 7.74 9.01
CA ILE A 36 -7.66 7.01 9.65
C ILE A 36 -7.26 7.66 10.98
N ARG A 37 -7.11 8.98 11.02
CA ARG A 37 -6.80 9.72 12.26
C ARG A 37 -7.89 9.52 13.33
N GLY A 38 -9.16 9.52 12.91
CA GLY A 38 -10.29 9.23 13.77
C GLY A 38 -10.24 7.83 14.39
N VAL A 39 -9.95 6.79 13.58
CA VAL A 39 -9.83 5.42 14.11
C VAL A 39 -8.64 5.27 15.05
N LYS A 40 -7.51 5.93 14.78
CA LYS A 40 -6.34 5.93 15.69
C LYS A 40 -6.70 6.42 17.07
N ALA A 41 -7.36 7.57 17.16
CA ALA A 41 -7.79 8.13 18.43
C ALA A 41 -8.78 7.20 19.16
N LEU A 42 -9.70 6.56 18.43
CA LEU A 42 -10.64 5.58 18.99
C LEU A 42 -9.93 4.32 19.50
N TYR A 43 -8.98 3.78 18.74
CA TYR A 43 -8.22 2.59 19.11
C TYR A 43 -7.37 2.84 20.36
N GLN A 44 -6.68 3.98 20.44
CA GLN A 44 -5.93 4.40 21.63
C GLN A 44 -6.83 4.56 22.85
N SER A 45 -8.02 5.14 22.68
CA SER A 45 -9.01 5.24 23.76
C SER A 45 -9.46 3.86 24.28
N ILE A 46 -9.55 2.85 23.41
CA ILE A 46 -9.89 1.48 23.81
C ILE A 46 -8.74 0.82 24.56
N ALA A 47 -7.52 0.95 24.05
CA ALA A 47 -6.33 0.38 24.70
C ALA A 47 -6.17 0.93 26.13
N GLN A 48 -6.35 2.24 26.32
CA GLN A 48 -6.29 2.90 27.64
C GLN A 48 -7.47 2.53 28.56
N SER A 49 -8.62 2.13 28.01
CA SER A 49 -9.76 1.67 28.82
C SER A 49 -9.56 0.25 29.36
N ASN A 50 -8.80 -0.59 28.64
CA ASN A 50 -8.54 -1.98 29.01
C ASN A 50 -7.43 -2.13 30.07
N SER A 51 -6.52 -1.15 30.19
CA SER A 51 -5.46 -1.16 31.20
C SER A 51 -5.94 -0.85 32.63
N HIS A 52 -7.23 -0.49 32.81
CA HIS A 52 -7.80 -0.07 34.10
C HIS A 52 -8.98 -0.93 34.59
N GLY A 53 -9.32 -2.04 33.93
CA GLY A 53 -10.41 -2.92 34.36
C GLY A 53 -10.19 -4.39 34.00
N ASN A 54 -10.47 -5.29 34.94
CA ASN A 54 -10.45 -6.76 34.81
C ASN A 54 -11.55 -7.32 33.86
N ASP A 55 -11.94 -6.57 32.83
CA ASP A 55 -13.06 -6.84 31.92
C ASP A 55 -12.61 -7.56 30.63
N GLU A 56 -11.50 -8.32 30.69
CA GLU A 56 -11.04 -9.14 29.58
C GLU A 56 -11.91 -10.39 29.35
N MET A 57 -12.71 -10.80 30.34
CA MET A 57 -13.40 -12.09 30.31
C MET A 57 -14.73 -12.11 29.54
N ASP A 58 -15.24 -10.96 29.07
CA ASP A 58 -16.57 -10.87 28.39
C ASP A 58 -16.52 -10.32 26.94
N ARG A 59 -15.33 -10.15 26.36
CA ARG A 59 -15.23 -9.83 24.92
C ARG A 59 -15.28 -11.12 24.12
N GLY A 60 -16.45 -11.44 23.57
CA GLY A 60 -16.63 -12.58 22.68
C GLY A 60 -15.63 -12.59 21.52
N GLU A 61 -15.12 -13.78 21.18
CA GLU A 61 -14.13 -14.08 20.14
C GLU A 61 -14.37 -13.31 18.82
N ALA A 62 -15.63 -13.25 18.37
CA ALA A 62 -16.04 -12.53 17.16
C ALA A 62 -15.73 -11.02 17.19
N ALA A 63 -15.83 -10.36 18.36
CA ALA A 63 -15.52 -8.93 18.47
C ALA A 63 -14.01 -8.67 18.37
N LEU A 64 -13.19 -9.58 18.90
CA LEU A 64 -11.73 -9.51 18.79
C LEU A 64 -11.27 -9.77 17.34
N GLU A 65 -11.87 -10.76 16.67
CA GLU A 65 -11.62 -11.03 15.25
C GLU A 65 -11.97 -9.82 14.39
N LEU A 66 -13.16 -9.22 14.59
CA LEU A 66 -13.59 -8.04 13.85
C LEU A 66 -12.63 -6.86 14.07
N ARG A 67 -12.20 -6.60 15.32
CA ARG A 67 -11.26 -5.53 15.61
C ARG A 67 -9.90 -5.78 14.94
N THR A 68 -9.41 -7.02 14.99
CA THR A 68 -8.15 -7.41 14.36
C THR A 68 -8.22 -7.21 12.85
N PHE A 69 -9.33 -7.63 12.24
CA PHE A 69 -9.60 -7.42 10.82
C PHE A 69 -9.58 -5.92 10.46
N ILE A 70 -10.34 -5.09 11.18
CA ILE A 70 -10.41 -3.64 10.90
C ILE A 70 -9.03 -2.99 11.02
N VAL A 71 -8.29 -3.27 12.10
CA VAL A 71 -6.94 -2.72 12.31
C VAL A 71 -6.00 -3.10 11.17
N ARG A 72 -6.06 -4.35 10.69
CA ARG A 72 -5.26 -4.79 9.54
C ARG A 72 -5.63 -4.04 8.25
N GLN A 73 -6.92 -3.89 7.95
CA GLN A 73 -7.35 -3.15 6.77
C GLN A 73 -6.89 -1.69 6.83
N LEU A 74 -7.01 -1.05 8.00
CA LEU A 74 -6.58 0.35 8.17
C LEU A 74 -5.06 0.49 8.05
N SER A 75 -4.28 -0.44 8.60
CA SER A 75 -2.82 -0.45 8.44
C SER A 75 -2.41 -0.56 6.97
N LEU A 76 -3.12 -1.37 6.20
CA LEU A 76 -2.88 -1.54 4.78
C LEU A 76 -3.19 -0.25 4.00
N ILE A 77 -4.39 0.30 4.22
CA ILE A 77 -4.86 1.56 3.62
C ILE A 77 -3.89 2.70 3.94
N GLU A 78 -3.51 2.84 5.21
CA GLU A 78 -2.60 3.88 5.67
C GLU A 78 -1.22 3.75 5.02
N THR A 79 -0.66 2.54 4.99
CA THR A 79 0.67 2.30 4.44
C THR A 79 0.74 2.64 2.96
N LEU A 80 -0.21 2.17 2.17
CA LEU A 80 -0.23 2.43 0.74
C LEU A 80 -0.62 3.87 0.42
N GLY A 81 -1.57 4.47 1.16
CA GLY A 81 -1.92 5.88 1.00
C GLY A 81 -0.78 6.85 1.36
N ALA A 82 0.10 6.47 2.31
CA ALA A 82 1.27 7.25 2.66
C ALA A 82 2.35 7.28 1.58
N THR A 83 2.35 6.33 0.63
CA THR A 83 3.34 6.32 -0.46
C THR A 83 3.30 7.59 -1.32
N PHE A 84 2.15 8.27 -1.38
CA PHE A 84 1.93 9.47 -2.17
C PHE A 84 1.62 10.72 -1.34
N SER A 85 1.73 10.63 -0.02
CA SER A 85 1.44 11.76 0.88
C SER A 85 2.74 12.33 1.44
N ASP A 86 2.87 13.65 1.49
CA ASP A 86 4.09 14.33 1.98
C ASP A 86 4.07 14.60 3.50
N SER A 87 2.94 14.37 4.17
CA SER A 87 2.70 14.82 5.55
C SER A 87 2.26 13.72 6.52
N ILE A 88 2.25 12.45 6.10
CA ILE A 88 1.77 11.36 6.96
C ILE A 88 2.92 10.85 7.81
N SER A 89 2.97 11.30 9.07
CA SER A 89 3.67 10.58 10.13
C SER A 89 2.93 9.26 10.36
N LEU A 90 3.48 8.20 9.80
CA LEU A 90 2.95 6.86 9.96
C LEU A 90 3.12 6.44 11.42
N SER A 91 2.01 6.13 12.09
CA SER A 91 2.08 5.72 13.49
C SER A 91 2.42 4.23 13.57
N GLU A 92 3.51 3.90 14.27
CA GLU A 92 3.96 2.53 14.54
C GLU A 92 2.92 1.67 15.30
N CYS A 93 1.89 2.33 15.85
CA CYS A 93 0.88 1.80 16.77
C CYS A 93 0.10 0.57 16.24
N TYR A 94 0.06 0.35 14.93
CA TYR A 94 -0.68 -0.77 14.32
C TYR A 94 0.18 -1.98 13.95
N ILE A 95 1.50 -1.82 13.86
CA ILE A 95 2.40 -2.86 13.35
C ILE A 95 2.97 -3.71 14.49
N VAL A 96 3.19 -3.12 15.67
CA VAL A 96 3.90 -3.77 16.78
C VAL A 96 3.06 -4.82 17.51
N ASN A 97 1.72 -4.76 17.47
CA ASN A 97 0.88 -5.64 18.29
C ASN A 97 0.37 -6.92 17.58
N GLN A 98 0.93 -7.30 16.43
CA GLN A 98 0.53 -8.50 15.68
C GLN A 98 1.35 -9.75 16.06
N SER A 99 1.59 -9.95 17.36
CA SER A 99 2.08 -11.24 17.88
C SER A 99 1.04 -12.37 17.75
N ILE A 100 -0.17 -12.07 17.26
CA ILE A 100 -1.22 -13.06 17.01
C ILE A 100 -1.37 -13.27 15.50
N LEU A 101 -0.55 -14.19 15.02
CA LEU A 101 -0.62 -14.83 13.71
C LEU A 101 -2.00 -15.49 13.56
N HIS A 102 -2.92 -14.83 12.86
CA HIS A 102 -4.10 -15.48 12.30
C HIS A 102 -3.96 -15.41 10.79
N LYS A 103 -3.65 -16.57 10.20
CA LYS A 103 -3.63 -16.84 8.76
C LYS A 103 -4.98 -16.46 8.18
N GLU A 104 -5.09 -15.25 7.66
CA GLU A 104 -6.29 -14.86 6.95
C GLU A 104 -6.25 -15.44 5.54
N SER A 105 -7.40 -15.97 5.09
CA SER A 105 -7.58 -16.28 3.67
C SER A 105 -7.41 -14.99 2.88
N ILE A 106 -6.61 -15.00 1.82
CA ILE A 106 -6.43 -13.84 0.92
C ILE A 106 -7.77 -13.32 0.38
N VAL A 107 -8.81 -14.17 0.36
CA VAL A 107 -10.19 -13.80 0.04
C VAL A 107 -10.74 -12.70 0.96
N ARG A 108 -10.21 -12.55 2.18
CA ARG A 108 -10.59 -11.50 3.13
C ARG A 108 -9.62 -10.32 3.15
N SER A 109 -8.42 -10.44 2.59
CA SER A 109 -7.52 -9.29 2.45
C SER A 109 -7.99 -8.42 1.29
N PHE A 110 -8.44 -7.19 1.58
CA PHE A 110 -8.99 -6.28 0.57
C PHE A 110 -8.01 -6.01 -0.58
N LEU A 111 -6.71 -6.05 -0.32
CA LEU A 111 -5.65 -5.66 -1.26
C LEU A 111 -4.59 -6.74 -1.51
N GLY A 112 -4.66 -7.90 -0.84
CA GLY A 112 -3.82 -9.05 -1.18
C GLY A 112 -2.29 -8.87 -1.05
N CYS A 113 -1.80 -7.73 -0.55
CA CYS A 113 -0.37 -7.48 -0.33
C CYS A 113 0.20 -8.39 0.77
N PRO A 114 1.34 -9.09 0.53
CA PRO A 114 2.03 -9.83 1.58
C PRO A 114 2.45 -8.92 2.73
N GLU A 115 2.19 -9.34 3.97
CA GLU A 115 2.44 -8.52 5.17
C GLU A 115 3.88 -8.02 5.27
N TYR A 116 4.86 -8.86 4.92
CA TYR A 116 6.27 -8.46 4.91
C TYR A 116 6.55 -7.31 3.94
N LEU A 117 6.02 -7.41 2.71
CA LEU A 117 6.18 -6.36 1.70
C LEU A 117 5.42 -5.10 2.10
N LEU A 118 4.26 -5.23 2.75
CA LEU A 118 3.54 -4.08 3.31
C LEU A 118 4.40 -3.32 4.33
N ARG A 119 5.06 -4.03 5.26
CA ARG A 119 6.00 -3.42 6.22
C ARG A 119 7.20 -2.79 5.52
N ALA A 120 7.71 -3.40 4.45
CA ALA A 120 8.76 -2.81 3.64
C ALA A 120 8.31 -1.49 2.99
N ILE A 121 7.12 -1.45 2.38
CA ILE A 121 6.55 -0.24 1.78
C ILE A 121 6.38 0.86 2.84
N TRP A 122 5.89 0.50 4.03
CA TRP A 122 5.78 1.41 5.18
C TRP A 122 7.13 2.03 5.54
N PHE A 123 8.16 1.19 5.70
CA PHE A 123 9.51 1.62 6.02
C PHE A 123 10.08 2.56 4.95
N LEU A 124 9.99 2.14 3.69
CA LEU A 124 10.47 2.93 2.54
C LEU A 124 9.74 4.28 2.43
N SER A 125 8.46 4.34 2.81
CA SER A 125 7.69 5.59 2.82
C SER A 125 8.17 6.57 3.88
N ASN A 126 8.50 6.09 5.09
CA ASN A 126 9.12 6.93 6.12
C ASN A 126 10.51 7.42 5.69
N GLN A 127 11.35 6.52 5.15
CA GLN A 127 12.67 6.89 4.66
C GLN A 127 12.58 7.92 3.52
N ARG A 128 11.61 7.80 2.60
CA ARG A 128 11.39 8.78 1.52
C ARG A 128 11.24 10.20 2.07
N VAL A 129 10.43 10.40 3.11
CA VAL A 129 10.19 11.73 3.69
C VAL A 129 11.49 12.29 4.29
N VAL A 130 12.20 11.48 5.08
CA VAL A 130 13.48 11.89 5.70
C VAL A 130 14.53 12.21 4.62
N LEU A 131 14.70 11.33 3.63
CA LEU A 131 15.64 11.54 2.53
C LEU A 131 15.28 12.78 1.70
N MET A 132 14.01 13.11 1.55
CA MET A 132 13.56 14.34 0.88
C MET A 132 13.86 15.59 1.71
N GLU A 133 13.64 15.56 3.02
CA GLU A 133 13.92 16.68 3.92
C GLU A 133 15.41 16.96 4.03
N SER A 134 16.24 15.94 4.26
CA SER A 134 17.68 16.10 4.38
C SER A 134 18.35 16.56 3.07
N ARG A 135 17.83 16.16 1.90
CA ARG A 135 18.27 16.72 0.59
C ARG A 135 18.01 18.22 0.45
N ARG A 136 17.00 18.76 1.16
CA ARG A 136 16.70 20.20 1.14
C ARG A 136 17.62 21.00 2.06
N HIS A 137 18.24 20.35 3.05
CA HIS A 137 19.01 21.00 4.12
C HIS A 137 20.52 20.67 4.10
N ASP A 138 21.01 19.96 3.08
CA ASP A 138 22.44 19.56 2.93
C ASP A 138 23.02 18.90 4.19
N ASP A 139 22.24 18.00 4.80
CA ASP A 139 22.59 17.36 6.06
C ASP A 139 23.56 16.18 5.87
N ALA A 140 24.58 16.09 6.74
CA ALA A 140 25.63 15.08 6.68
C ALA A 140 25.17 13.68 7.14
N ASP A 141 24.03 13.57 7.83
CA ASP A 141 23.51 12.32 8.39
C ASP A 141 22.74 11.43 7.38
N MET A 142 22.75 11.81 6.10
CA MET A 142 22.05 11.08 5.02
C MET A 142 22.55 9.65 4.80
N SER A 143 23.79 9.37 5.17
CA SER A 143 24.45 8.08 4.91
C SER A 143 23.73 6.91 5.59
N GLY A 144 23.27 7.09 6.83
CA GLY A 144 22.55 6.05 7.58
C GLY A 144 21.21 5.69 6.94
N HIS A 145 20.40 6.71 6.63
CA HIS A 145 19.09 6.53 5.99
C HIS A 145 19.18 5.87 4.60
N VAL A 146 20.19 6.25 3.81
CA VAL A 146 20.45 5.62 2.51
C VAL A 146 20.83 4.14 2.70
N GLN A 147 21.75 3.85 3.63
CA GLN A 147 22.19 2.48 3.90
C GLN A 147 21.03 1.60 4.37
N ASP A 148 20.21 2.07 5.31
CA ASP A 148 19.06 1.31 5.81
C ASP A 148 18.02 1.07 4.71
N THR A 149 17.80 2.05 3.83
CA THR A 149 16.91 1.92 2.68
C THR A 149 17.43 0.87 1.69
N VAL A 150 18.75 0.84 1.42
CA VAL A 150 19.39 -0.19 0.58
C VAL A 150 19.23 -1.58 1.22
N VAL A 151 19.46 -1.72 2.52
CA VAL A 151 19.27 -2.99 3.24
C VAL A 151 17.82 -3.46 3.15
N MET A 152 16.83 -2.57 3.33
CA MET A 152 15.42 -2.94 3.19
C MET A 152 15.08 -3.37 1.76
N LEU A 153 15.68 -2.76 0.73
CA LEU A 153 15.52 -3.18 -0.66
C LEU A 153 16.09 -4.57 -0.92
N GLU A 154 17.29 -4.87 -0.39
CA GLU A 154 17.89 -6.21 -0.49
C GLU A 154 17.03 -7.28 0.19
N LEU A 155 16.53 -6.96 1.40
CA LEU A 155 15.63 -7.81 2.16
C LEU A 155 14.29 -8.04 1.44
N ALA A 156 13.68 -6.98 0.88
CA ALA A 156 12.47 -7.10 0.05
C ALA A 156 12.73 -7.92 -1.21
N ASN A 157 13.91 -7.79 -1.82
CA ASN A 157 14.32 -8.61 -2.96
C ASN A 157 14.53 -10.08 -2.56
N GLY A 158 14.92 -10.36 -1.32
CA GLY A 158 15.03 -11.70 -0.75
C GLY A 158 13.69 -12.34 -0.37
N PHE A 159 12.56 -11.62 -0.44
CA PHE A 159 11.25 -12.14 -0.05
C PHE A 159 10.82 -13.34 -0.91
N ASP A 160 10.51 -14.45 -0.25
CA ASP A 160 10.05 -15.71 -0.87
C ASP A 160 8.54 -15.66 -1.13
N CYS A 161 8.19 -15.27 -2.35
CA CYS A 161 6.81 -15.18 -2.82
C CYS A 161 6.11 -16.54 -2.87
N PHE A 162 6.86 -17.63 -3.11
CA PHE A 162 6.29 -18.96 -3.24
C PHE A 162 5.95 -19.55 -1.86
N ALA A 163 6.85 -19.40 -0.89
CA ALA A 163 6.59 -19.78 0.49
C ALA A 163 5.37 -19.02 1.04
N TRP A 164 5.28 -17.71 0.78
CA TRP A 164 4.10 -16.92 1.14
C TRP A 164 2.82 -17.47 0.49
N ALA A 165 2.80 -17.64 -0.83
CA ALA A 165 1.64 -18.13 -1.57
C ALA A 165 1.17 -19.52 -1.08
N SER A 166 2.13 -20.42 -0.81
CA SER A 166 1.86 -21.75 -0.25
C SER A 166 1.29 -21.68 1.16
N SER A 167 1.76 -20.74 1.99
CA SER A 167 1.29 -20.55 3.37
C SER A 167 -0.18 -20.10 3.44
N CYS A 168 -0.67 -19.43 2.40
CA CYS A 168 -2.02 -18.88 2.27
C CYS A 168 -3.07 -19.90 1.80
N GLN A 169 -2.65 -21.12 1.44
CA GLN A 169 -3.60 -22.18 1.11
C GLN A 169 -4.35 -22.68 2.35
N GLN A 170 -5.60 -23.10 2.15
CA GLN A 170 -6.31 -23.84 3.18
C GLN A 170 -5.73 -25.26 3.26
N PRO A 171 -5.40 -25.77 4.46
CA PRO A 171 -4.82 -27.09 4.63
C PRO A 171 -5.68 -28.23 4.06
N ARG A 172 -6.98 -28.01 3.90
CA ARG A 172 -7.95 -29.03 3.48
C ARG A 172 -8.18 -29.12 1.97
N ALA A 173 -7.73 -28.13 1.18
CA ALA A 173 -7.94 -28.09 -0.27
C ALA A 173 -6.85 -27.26 -0.98
N PRO A 174 -5.62 -27.78 -1.08
CA PRO A 174 -4.56 -27.12 -1.84
C PRO A 174 -4.90 -27.11 -3.34
N SER A 175 -4.76 -25.96 -3.99
CA SER A 175 -4.96 -25.80 -5.44
C SER A 175 -3.68 -25.21 -6.05
N PRO A 176 -2.96 -25.96 -6.89
CA PRO A 176 -1.75 -25.48 -7.56
C PRO A 176 -1.99 -24.21 -8.39
N ALA A 177 -3.12 -24.13 -9.08
CA ALA A 177 -3.51 -22.95 -9.86
C ALA A 177 -3.68 -21.72 -8.96
N LYS A 178 -4.34 -21.88 -7.80
CA LYS A 178 -4.48 -20.79 -6.82
C LYS A 178 -3.14 -20.37 -6.25
N THR A 179 -2.24 -21.30 -5.90
CA THR A 179 -0.89 -20.96 -5.44
C THR A 179 -0.13 -20.18 -6.50
N ASN A 180 -0.21 -20.59 -7.76
CA ASN A 180 0.46 -19.88 -8.84
C ASN A 180 -0.04 -18.44 -8.95
N HIS A 181 -1.35 -18.23 -8.94
CA HIS A 181 -1.93 -16.88 -9.00
C HIS A 181 -1.52 -16.00 -7.81
N LEU A 182 -1.49 -16.57 -6.60
CA LEU A 182 -1.02 -15.87 -5.40
C LEU A 182 0.48 -15.56 -5.45
N PHE A 183 1.29 -16.49 -5.96
CA PHE A 183 2.71 -16.27 -6.19
C PHE A 183 2.93 -15.09 -7.15
N MET A 184 2.18 -15.04 -8.25
CA MET A 184 2.24 -13.95 -9.23
C MET A 184 1.82 -12.60 -8.61
N LEU A 185 0.78 -12.59 -7.76
CA LEU A 185 0.37 -11.39 -7.03
C LEU A 185 1.47 -10.89 -6.08
N ALA A 186 2.08 -11.80 -5.30
CA ALA A 186 3.19 -11.46 -4.42
C ALA A 186 4.40 -10.93 -5.19
N GLN A 187 4.69 -11.53 -6.35
CA GLN A 187 5.77 -11.08 -7.22
C GLN A 187 5.48 -9.67 -7.77
N ALA A 188 4.23 -9.35 -8.12
CA ALA A 188 3.87 -8.00 -8.58
C ALA A 188 4.09 -6.96 -7.48
N TYR A 189 3.65 -7.25 -6.25
CA TYR A 189 3.93 -6.39 -5.10
C TYR A 189 5.42 -6.25 -4.82
N LYS A 190 6.20 -7.33 -4.97
CA LYS A 190 7.66 -7.30 -4.78
C LYS A 190 8.33 -6.39 -5.81
N CYS A 191 8.02 -6.54 -7.09
CA CYS A 191 8.55 -5.68 -8.15
C CYS A 191 8.20 -4.21 -7.90
N ALA A 192 6.94 -3.91 -7.58
CA ALA A 192 6.50 -2.55 -7.27
C ALA A 192 7.17 -1.97 -6.00
N THR A 193 7.36 -2.77 -4.95
CA THR A 193 8.09 -2.35 -3.73
C THR A 193 9.52 -1.95 -4.04
N LEU A 194 10.22 -2.74 -4.88
CA LEU A 194 11.59 -2.45 -5.28
C LEU A 194 11.68 -1.19 -6.14
N LEU A 195 10.80 -1.03 -7.13
CA LEU A 195 10.70 0.18 -7.94
C LEU A 195 10.45 1.42 -7.07
N TYR A 196 9.50 1.34 -6.14
CA TYR A 196 9.16 2.42 -5.23
C TYR A 196 10.35 2.83 -4.34
N GLY A 197 11.03 1.86 -3.71
CA GLY A 197 12.17 2.18 -2.83
C GLY A 197 13.38 2.72 -3.60
N ARG A 198 13.67 2.21 -4.80
CA ARG A 198 14.72 2.76 -5.68
C ARG A 198 14.40 4.19 -6.10
N GLN A 199 13.13 4.49 -6.38
CA GLN A 199 12.68 5.85 -6.65
C GLN A 199 12.85 6.77 -5.43
N ALA A 200 12.58 6.29 -4.21
CA ALA A 200 12.79 7.05 -2.98
C ALA A 200 14.27 7.41 -2.75
N LEU A 201 15.19 6.52 -3.14
CA LEU A 201 16.64 6.78 -3.14
C LEU A 201 17.07 7.78 -4.23
N GLY A 202 16.21 8.14 -5.19
CA GLY A 202 16.48 9.13 -6.22
C GLY A 202 17.74 8.84 -7.05
N ALA A 203 18.14 7.56 -7.15
CA ALA A 203 19.37 7.16 -7.81
C ALA A 203 19.07 6.80 -9.27
N GLU A 204 19.61 7.57 -10.22
CA GLU A 204 19.54 7.28 -11.67
C GLU A 204 20.32 6.02 -12.08
N THR A 205 20.95 5.34 -11.13
CA THR A 205 21.86 4.21 -11.35
C THR A 205 21.18 2.86 -11.51
N TRP A 206 19.89 2.73 -11.16
CA TRP A 206 19.19 1.45 -11.23
C TRP A 206 18.60 1.22 -12.62
N ASP A 207 18.97 0.09 -13.23
CA ASP A 207 18.25 -0.41 -14.40
C ASP A 207 16.94 -1.08 -13.94
N ASP A 208 15.88 -0.28 -13.94
CA ASP A 208 14.54 -0.68 -13.55
C ASP A 208 13.75 -1.33 -14.70
N GLU A 209 14.30 -1.39 -15.92
CA GLU A 209 13.60 -1.87 -17.10
C GLU A 209 13.15 -3.33 -16.95
N HIS A 210 13.99 -4.17 -16.36
CA HIS A 210 13.66 -5.58 -16.11
C HIS A 210 12.53 -5.71 -15.08
N LEU A 211 12.59 -4.97 -13.96
CA LEU A 211 11.55 -5.01 -12.92
C LEU A 211 10.22 -4.47 -13.44
N LEU A 212 10.26 -3.40 -14.24
CA LEU A 212 9.07 -2.82 -14.86
C LEU A 212 8.45 -3.78 -15.86
N SER A 213 9.25 -4.38 -16.75
CA SER A 213 8.77 -5.36 -17.72
C SER A 213 8.12 -6.56 -17.02
N GLN A 214 8.79 -7.10 -16.00
CA GLN A 214 8.23 -8.18 -15.18
C GLN A 214 6.91 -7.78 -14.53
N LEU A 215 6.80 -6.58 -13.96
CA LEU A 215 5.57 -6.10 -13.32
C LEU A 215 4.41 -5.97 -14.32
N LEU A 216 4.67 -5.48 -15.54
CA LEU A 216 3.67 -5.37 -16.59
C LEU A 216 3.21 -6.75 -17.09
N GLU A 217 4.13 -7.70 -17.27
CA GLU A 217 3.80 -9.09 -17.62
C GLU A 217 2.96 -9.78 -16.55
N LEU A 218 3.27 -9.55 -15.26
CA LEU A 218 2.49 -10.07 -14.14
C LEU A 218 1.07 -9.48 -14.12
N ALA A 219 0.93 -8.17 -14.38
CA ALA A 219 -0.37 -7.51 -14.47
C ALA A 219 -1.18 -8.04 -15.66
N GLU A 220 -0.55 -8.24 -16.81
CA GLU A 220 -1.17 -8.85 -17.99
C GLU A 220 -1.62 -10.29 -17.71
N PHE A 221 -0.82 -11.09 -17.01
CA PHE A 221 -1.23 -12.44 -16.62
C PHE A 221 -2.44 -12.43 -15.67
N LEU A 222 -2.40 -11.60 -14.63
CA LEU A 222 -3.42 -11.53 -13.59
C LEU A 222 -4.73 -10.87 -14.05
N GLN A 223 -4.76 -10.21 -15.22
CA GLN A 223 -5.95 -9.51 -15.73
C GLN A 223 -7.20 -10.41 -15.85
N HIS A 224 -7.00 -11.72 -15.98
CA HIS A 224 -8.07 -12.71 -16.13
C HIS A 224 -8.59 -13.23 -14.78
N ASP A 225 -7.96 -12.86 -13.66
CA ASP A 225 -8.42 -13.18 -12.32
C ASP A 225 -8.96 -11.91 -11.66
N ALA A 226 -10.24 -11.63 -11.84
CA ALA A 226 -10.92 -10.47 -11.27
C ALA A 226 -10.72 -10.30 -9.75
N THR A 227 -10.55 -11.40 -9.01
CA THR A 227 -10.38 -11.35 -7.54
C THR A 227 -9.04 -10.77 -7.15
N LEU A 228 -7.98 -11.09 -7.91
CA LEU A 228 -6.62 -10.64 -7.64
C LEU A 228 -6.25 -9.39 -8.43
N PHE A 229 -6.81 -9.23 -9.63
CA PHE A 229 -6.49 -8.10 -10.49
C PHE A 229 -6.85 -6.77 -9.83
N LYS A 230 -8.00 -6.70 -9.14
CA LYS A 230 -8.41 -5.51 -8.37
C LYS A 230 -7.38 -5.05 -7.33
N CYS A 231 -6.52 -5.95 -6.86
CA CYS A 231 -5.46 -5.65 -5.89
C CYS A 231 -4.23 -4.99 -6.54
N LEU A 232 -4.18 -4.87 -7.87
CA LEU A 232 -3.00 -4.38 -8.59
C LEU A 232 -3.00 -2.86 -8.83
N LEU A 233 -3.97 -2.09 -8.31
CA LEU A 233 -3.98 -0.64 -8.55
C LEU A 233 -2.68 0.03 -8.10
N TRP A 234 -2.24 -0.23 -6.86
CA TRP A 234 -0.98 0.32 -6.36
C TRP A 234 0.24 -0.16 -7.19
N PRO A 235 0.45 -1.48 -7.42
CA PRO A 235 1.53 -1.95 -8.29
C PRO A 235 1.53 -1.34 -9.71
N ILE A 236 0.37 -1.28 -10.38
CA ILE A 236 0.23 -0.72 -11.73
C ILE A 236 0.55 0.79 -11.72
N PHE A 237 0.16 1.50 -10.66
CA PHE A 237 0.48 2.91 -10.54
C PHE A 237 1.99 3.14 -10.38
N ILE A 238 2.67 2.34 -9.56
CA ILE A 238 4.15 2.38 -9.46
C ILE A 238 4.81 2.05 -10.80
N ALA A 239 4.32 1.05 -11.54
CA ALA A 239 4.78 0.77 -12.90
C ALA A 239 4.62 1.99 -13.82
N GLY A 240 3.51 2.71 -13.69
CA GLY A 240 3.26 3.96 -14.40
C GLY A 240 4.27 5.06 -14.09
N LEU A 241 4.65 5.23 -12.82
CA LEU A 241 5.67 6.20 -12.42
C LEU A 241 7.05 5.83 -12.98
N ALA A 242 7.37 4.53 -13.06
CA ALA A 242 8.62 4.03 -13.63
C ALA A 242 8.65 4.04 -15.18
N SER A 243 7.49 4.15 -15.83
CA SER A 243 7.36 4.05 -17.30
C SER A 243 7.97 5.23 -18.05
N LYS A 244 8.94 4.95 -18.91
CA LYS A 244 9.64 5.93 -19.76
C LYS A 244 9.18 5.84 -21.22
N ALA A 245 8.97 4.63 -21.72
CA ALA A 245 8.60 4.38 -23.12
C ALA A 245 7.08 4.45 -23.34
N HIS A 246 6.67 4.86 -24.54
CA HIS A 246 5.26 4.95 -24.91
C HIS A 246 4.51 3.61 -24.71
N ARG A 247 5.13 2.51 -25.12
CA ARG A 247 4.56 1.16 -24.99
C ARG A 247 4.27 0.77 -23.53
N GLN A 248 5.15 1.15 -22.60
CA GLN A 248 4.95 0.91 -21.16
C GLN A 248 3.76 1.74 -20.65
N GLN A 249 3.69 3.02 -21.04
CA GLN A 249 2.61 3.93 -20.67
C GLN A 249 1.25 3.45 -21.22
N GLU A 250 1.22 2.89 -22.43
CA GLU A 250 0.03 2.25 -23.02
C GLU A 250 -0.40 1.02 -22.23
N ALA A 251 0.53 0.12 -21.87
CA ALA A 251 0.22 -1.08 -21.09
C ALA A 251 -0.35 -0.73 -19.70
N VAL A 252 0.21 0.29 -19.04
CA VAL A 252 -0.32 0.82 -17.77
C VAL A 252 -1.71 1.42 -17.96
N THR A 253 -1.91 2.22 -19.03
CA THR A 253 -3.21 2.84 -19.32
C THR A 253 -4.29 1.80 -19.55
N GLU A 254 -3.99 0.74 -20.30
CA GLU A 254 -4.91 -0.36 -20.55
C GLU A 254 -5.20 -1.14 -19.27
N SER A 255 -4.20 -1.37 -18.41
CA SER A 255 -4.40 -2.03 -17.12
C SER A 255 -5.32 -1.21 -16.20
N LEU A 256 -5.15 0.12 -16.15
CA LEU A 256 -6.04 1.02 -15.40
C LEU A 256 -7.45 1.04 -15.99
N ARG A 257 -7.61 0.98 -17.32
CA ARG A 257 -8.92 0.89 -17.95
C ARG A 257 -9.65 -0.39 -17.51
N ARG A 258 -8.95 -1.53 -17.51
CA ARG A 258 -9.51 -2.80 -17.04
C ARG A 258 -9.86 -2.78 -15.55
N LEU A 259 -9.02 -2.14 -14.73
CA LEU A 259 -9.31 -1.95 -13.30
C LEU A 259 -10.60 -1.14 -13.11
N TRP A 260 -10.78 -0.07 -13.90
CA TRP A 260 -12.00 0.73 -13.88
C TRP A 260 -13.22 -0.12 -14.30
N ASP A 261 -13.13 -0.84 -15.42
CA ASP A 261 -14.21 -1.71 -15.91
C ASP A 261 -14.60 -2.78 -14.87
N LEU A 262 -13.64 -3.23 -14.05
CA LEU A 262 -13.83 -4.23 -13.01
C LEU A 262 -14.41 -3.66 -11.71
N THR A 263 -13.92 -2.51 -11.24
CA THR A 263 -14.22 -2.01 -9.88
C THR A 263 -15.19 -0.84 -9.85
N ASN A 264 -15.28 -0.08 -10.94
CA ASN A 264 -15.97 1.22 -11.02
C ASN A 264 -15.50 2.23 -9.94
N CYS A 265 -14.29 2.08 -9.40
CA CYS A 265 -13.76 3.00 -8.39
C CYS A 265 -13.13 4.22 -9.05
N LEU A 266 -13.55 5.43 -8.64
CA LEU A 266 -13.06 6.69 -9.21
C LEU A 266 -11.58 6.96 -8.89
N ASN A 267 -11.01 6.32 -7.87
CA ASN A 267 -9.58 6.37 -7.60
C ASN A 267 -8.72 5.84 -8.77
N VAL A 268 -9.25 4.91 -9.58
CA VAL A 268 -8.58 4.43 -10.82
C VAL A 268 -8.51 5.54 -11.87
N ILE A 269 -9.59 6.33 -12.00
CA ILE A 269 -9.61 7.51 -12.89
C ILE A 269 -8.64 8.58 -12.38
N GLY A 270 -8.58 8.78 -11.06
CA GLY A 270 -7.59 9.63 -10.39
C GLY A 270 -6.16 9.23 -10.75
N ALA A 271 -5.80 7.96 -10.50
CA ALA A 271 -4.51 7.37 -10.88
C ALA A 271 -4.16 7.62 -12.36
N SER A 272 -5.11 7.36 -13.26
CA SER A 272 -4.92 7.54 -14.70
C SER A 272 -4.64 9.00 -15.10
N LYS A 273 -5.37 9.96 -14.50
CA LYS A 273 -5.14 11.40 -14.73
C LYS A 273 -3.78 11.84 -14.22
N ILE A 274 -3.40 11.37 -13.03
CA ILE A 274 -2.13 11.67 -12.40
C ILE A 274 -0.97 11.23 -13.30
N LEU A 275 -0.99 9.97 -13.77
CA LEU A 275 0.07 9.43 -14.61
C LEU A 275 0.17 10.16 -15.95
N ARG A 276 -0.94 10.47 -16.61
CA ARG A 276 -0.92 11.27 -17.85
C ARG A 276 -0.27 12.63 -17.66
N ASN A 277 -0.59 13.31 -16.56
CA ASN A 277 0.02 14.60 -16.23
C ASN A 277 1.52 14.45 -15.96
N PHE A 278 1.91 13.40 -15.22
CA PHE A 278 3.31 13.08 -14.92
C PHE A 278 4.11 12.81 -16.21
N TRP A 279 3.61 11.95 -17.10
CA TRP A 279 4.24 11.66 -18.39
C TRP A 279 4.31 12.90 -19.30
N GLY A 280 3.28 13.75 -19.28
CA GLY A 280 3.26 15.02 -20.03
C GLY A 280 4.35 15.99 -19.59
N LYS A 281 4.52 16.18 -18.27
CA LYS A 281 5.58 17.02 -17.70
C LYS A 281 6.98 16.50 -18.05
N ASN A 282 7.18 15.18 -18.03
CA ASN A 282 8.48 14.56 -18.41
C ASN A 282 8.83 14.78 -19.87
N LYS A 283 7.84 14.78 -20.78
CA LYS A 283 8.08 15.08 -22.21
C LYS A 283 8.51 16.53 -22.43
N GLN A 284 7.99 17.47 -21.63
CA GLN A 284 8.35 18.90 -21.71
C GLN A 284 9.70 19.22 -21.05
N ALA A 285 10.05 18.54 -19.95
CA ALA A 285 11.36 18.67 -19.29
C ALA A 285 12.52 18.06 -20.11
N GLY A 286 12.23 17.34 -21.18
CA GLY A 286 13.22 16.79 -22.11
C GLY A 286 14.09 17.83 -22.84
N ASP A 287 13.79 19.13 -22.71
CA ASP A 287 14.52 20.24 -23.36
C ASP A 287 15.37 21.08 -22.39
N GLN A 288 15.21 20.93 -21.06
CA GLN A 288 16.07 21.59 -20.06
C GLN A 288 16.28 20.67 -18.84
N MET A 289 17.49 20.15 -18.70
CA MET A 289 18.08 19.51 -17.51
C MET A 289 17.20 18.44 -16.83
N ARG A 290 17.48 17.17 -17.12
CA ARG A 290 16.86 16.00 -16.46
C ARG A 290 17.08 16.03 -14.95
N ALA A 291 16.07 16.50 -14.22
CA ALA A 291 15.75 16.04 -12.88
C ALA A 291 14.33 15.49 -12.94
N MET A 292 14.10 14.28 -12.44
CA MET A 292 12.73 13.73 -12.33
C MET A 292 11.84 14.75 -11.60
N PRO A 293 10.60 15.00 -12.05
CA PRO A 293 9.63 15.73 -11.24
C PRO A 293 9.46 14.94 -9.95
N LYS A 294 9.83 15.57 -8.84
CA LYS A 294 9.69 15.00 -7.51
C LYS A 294 8.23 14.62 -7.29
N LEU A 295 7.97 13.54 -6.54
CA LEU A 295 6.63 13.16 -6.08
C LEU A 295 5.89 14.29 -5.34
N GLU A 296 6.56 15.41 -5.02
CA GLU A 296 6.02 16.67 -4.49
C GLU A 296 4.77 17.18 -5.24
N GLY A 297 4.58 16.85 -6.52
CA GLY A 297 3.36 17.22 -7.27
C GLY A 297 2.14 16.30 -7.05
N LEU A 298 2.34 15.15 -6.39
CA LEU A 298 1.34 14.11 -6.13
C LEU A 298 0.75 14.20 -4.70
N ALA A 299 1.23 15.13 -3.90
CA ALA A 299 1.00 15.28 -2.46
C ALA A 299 -0.43 15.62 -2.02
N HIS A 300 -1.45 15.42 -2.86
CA HIS A 300 -2.84 15.76 -2.57
C HIS A 300 -3.58 14.61 -1.86
N GLY A 301 -2.90 13.88 -0.97
CA GLY A 301 -3.53 12.86 -0.13
C GLY A 301 -4.31 11.80 -0.92
N TRP A 302 -3.73 11.23 -1.98
CA TRP A 302 -4.41 10.24 -2.81
C TRP A 302 -4.36 8.83 -2.20
N LEU A 303 -5.47 8.12 -2.29
CA LEU A 303 -5.62 6.72 -1.91
C LEU A 303 -5.76 5.85 -3.17
N LEU A 304 -4.62 5.44 -3.72
CA LEU A 304 -4.52 4.67 -4.96
C LEU A 304 -4.33 3.17 -4.65
N ILE A 305 -5.37 2.57 -4.06
CA ILE A 305 -5.42 1.16 -3.64
C ILE A 305 -6.68 0.47 -4.16
#